data_AF-A0A645G1S7-F1
#
_entry.id   AF-A0A645G1S7-F1
#
_cell.length_a   1.000
_cell.length_b   1.000
_cell.length_c   1.000
_cell.angle_alpha   90.00
_cell.angle_beta   90.00
_cell.angle_gamma   90.00
#
_symmetry.space_group_name_H-M   'P 1'
#
loop_
_entity.id
_entity.type
_entity.pdbx_description
1 polymer ?
#
loop_
_entity_poly.entity_id
_entity_poly.type
_entity_poly.pdbx_seq_one_letter_code
_entity_poly.pdbx_strand_id
1 'polypeptide(L)'
;MLFRFINPLSKTSKFNYYCSIYKINNGDTSLVKSAEDNEIKEYENYIDWTPDFVIENSNSDNSNYFVTVHQKDMNTNLISGKLIVPFNVYHLLKDEEAVWSVRSKDEMNVFKLQNMNVTESKNNLYKVSLSQDSLDGKAVSALIGPSTKWNKINIGGNFEAPNATSRIIISGYKNSTGTAEKLIDIEPNSEINISSINANEYPFITVTFASMRTDETSEHYLSDLSVVFTPSAEIAVKSQTDFANKNSVLRGDTVKLNLFAENI
;
A
#
# COMPACT_ATOMS: atom_id res chain seq x y z
N MET A 1 -11.06 19.77 -2.82
CA MET A 1 -11.52 19.29 -4.14
C MET A 1 -11.72 20.51 -5.04
N LEU A 2 -11.40 20.43 -6.34
CA LEU A 2 -11.55 21.53 -7.30
C LEU A 2 -12.33 21.04 -8.52
N PHE A 3 -13.40 21.74 -8.86
CA PHE A 3 -14.12 21.56 -10.13
C PHE A 3 -13.89 22.77 -11.03
N ARG A 4 -13.46 22.53 -12.26
CA ARG A 4 -13.25 23.56 -13.28
C ARG A 4 -14.21 23.37 -14.43
N PHE A 5 -14.95 24.41 -14.77
CA PHE A 5 -15.91 24.39 -15.88
C PHE A 5 -15.55 25.47 -16.90
N ILE A 6 -15.51 25.10 -18.18
CA ILE A 6 -15.27 26.06 -19.26
C ILE A 6 -16.45 27.04 -19.32
N ASN A 7 -16.14 28.33 -19.29
CA ASN A 7 -17.10 29.41 -19.45
C ASN A 7 -16.83 30.09 -20.80
N PRO A 8 -17.60 29.78 -21.86
CA PRO A 8 -17.40 30.40 -23.16
C PRO A 8 -17.88 31.86 -23.24
N LEU A 9 -18.50 32.40 -22.19
CA LEU A 9 -19.18 33.70 -22.19
C LEU A 9 -18.58 34.65 -21.14
N SER A 10 -17.33 35.07 -21.34
CA SER A 10 -16.58 35.74 -20.29
C SER A 10 -16.46 37.27 -20.37
N LYS A 11 -16.92 37.91 -21.46
CA LYS A 11 -16.56 39.32 -21.69
C LYS A 11 -17.66 40.35 -21.54
N THR A 12 -18.95 39.97 -21.50
CA THR A 12 -20.03 40.98 -21.68
C THR A 12 -21.25 40.85 -20.78
N SER A 13 -21.45 39.75 -20.06
CA SER A 13 -22.65 39.53 -19.24
C SER A 13 -22.27 39.17 -17.81
N LYS A 14 -22.92 39.83 -16.84
CA LYS A 14 -22.85 39.43 -15.43
C LYS A 14 -23.71 38.18 -15.26
N PHE A 15 -23.07 37.02 -15.24
CA PHE A 15 -23.73 35.76 -14.92
C PHE A 15 -23.51 35.43 -13.45
N ASN A 16 -24.52 34.84 -12.81
CA ASN A 16 -24.33 34.14 -11.54
C ASN A 16 -24.26 32.65 -11.81
N TYR A 17 -23.29 31.96 -11.20
CA TYR A 17 -23.10 30.53 -11.33
C TYR A 17 -23.66 29.79 -10.13
N TYR A 18 -24.29 28.66 -10.38
CA TYR A 18 -24.87 27.79 -9.36
C TYR A 18 -24.30 26.39 -9.55
N CYS A 19 -23.51 25.95 -8.58
CA CYS A 19 -22.95 24.62 -8.55
C CYS A 19 -23.56 23.81 -7.41
N SER A 20 -23.86 22.53 -7.66
CA SER A 20 -24.41 21.62 -6.65
C SER A 20 -23.87 20.20 -6.84
N ILE A 21 -23.64 19.49 -5.75
CA ILE A 21 -23.21 18.09 -5.72
C ILE A 21 -24.38 17.25 -5.24
N TYR A 22 -24.63 16.17 -5.96
CA TYR A 22 -25.65 15.18 -5.62
C TYR A 22 -25.01 13.81 -5.44
N LYS A 23 -25.51 13.06 -4.47
CA LYS A 23 -25.19 11.63 -4.26
C LYS A 23 -26.28 10.78 -4.91
N ILE A 24 -25.88 9.72 -5.60
CA ILE A 24 -26.80 8.73 -6.18
C ILE A 24 -26.90 7.53 -5.23
N ASN A 25 -28.10 7.24 -4.72
CA ASN A 25 -28.39 6.11 -3.83
C ASN A 25 -29.51 5.25 -4.43
N ASN A 26 -29.19 4.07 -4.96
CA ASN A 26 -30.18 3.09 -5.45
C ASN A 26 -31.23 3.65 -6.44
N GLY A 27 -30.84 4.61 -7.28
CA GLY A 27 -31.72 5.27 -8.26
C GLY A 27 -32.29 6.60 -7.78
N ASP A 28 -32.20 6.92 -6.49
CA ASP A 28 -32.55 8.23 -5.94
C ASP A 28 -31.34 9.16 -5.91
N THR A 29 -31.62 10.48 -5.92
CA THR A 29 -30.58 11.52 -5.83
C THR A 29 -30.83 12.43 -4.65
N SER A 30 -29.82 12.65 -3.82
CA SER A 30 -29.87 13.57 -2.68
C SER A 30 -28.85 14.69 -2.83
N LEU A 31 -29.26 15.94 -2.57
CA LEU A 31 -28.34 17.09 -2.53
C LEU A 31 -27.36 16.94 -1.36
N VAL A 32 -26.07 17.10 -1.65
CA VAL A 32 -24.99 17.00 -0.65
C VAL A 32 -24.45 18.39 -0.30
N LYS A 33 -24.15 19.21 -1.32
CA LYS A 33 -23.61 20.56 -1.14
C LYS A 33 -24.06 21.45 -2.30
N SER A 34 -24.33 22.71 -2.00
CA SER A 34 -24.49 23.77 -2.99
C SER A 34 -23.43 24.83 -2.75
N ALA A 35 -23.00 25.50 -3.83
CA ALA A 35 -21.98 26.52 -3.76
C ALA A 35 -22.40 27.73 -2.95
N GLU A 36 -21.46 28.29 -2.21
CA GLU A 36 -21.55 29.61 -1.59
C GLU A 36 -20.81 30.64 -2.46
N ASP A 37 -21.17 31.93 -2.34
CA ASP A 37 -20.64 33.01 -3.18
C ASP A 37 -19.10 33.13 -3.13
N ASN A 38 -18.48 32.75 -2.01
CA ASN A 38 -17.03 32.77 -1.81
C ASN A 38 -16.30 31.52 -2.34
N GLU A 39 -17.01 30.45 -2.71
CA GLU A 39 -16.42 29.19 -3.19
C GLU A 39 -16.20 29.19 -4.70
N ILE A 40 -16.86 30.10 -5.44
CA ILE A 40 -16.75 30.21 -6.90
C ILE A 40 -15.82 31.36 -7.26
N LYS A 41 -14.82 31.07 -8.09
CA LYS A 41 -13.90 32.05 -8.67
C LYS A 41 -14.05 32.06 -10.18
N GLU A 42 -14.35 33.24 -10.71
CA GLU A 42 -14.53 33.45 -12.16
C GLU A 42 -13.21 33.88 -12.81
N TYR A 43 -12.95 33.31 -13.98
CA TYR A 43 -11.79 33.63 -14.83
C TYR A 43 -12.25 33.91 -16.26
N GLU A 44 -11.33 34.40 -17.10
CA GLU A 44 -11.64 34.79 -18.48
C GLU A 44 -12.16 33.63 -19.35
N ASN A 45 -11.91 32.35 -19.06
CA ASN A 45 -12.41 31.27 -19.93
C ASN A 45 -13.04 30.11 -19.15
N TYR A 46 -13.15 30.24 -17.83
CA TYR A 46 -13.61 29.18 -16.95
C TYR A 46 -14.04 29.73 -15.60
N ILE A 47 -14.74 28.91 -14.84
CA ILE A 47 -14.95 29.12 -13.41
C ILE A 47 -14.31 27.96 -12.65
N ASP A 48 -13.81 28.27 -11.47
CA ASP A 48 -13.38 27.29 -10.49
C ASP A 48 -14.38 27.27 -9.34
N TRP A 49 -14.81 26.08 -8.94
CA TRP A 49 -15.55 25.86 -7.71
C TRP A 49 -14.73 25.00 -6.76
N THR A 50 -14.42 25.56 -5.60
CA THR A 50 -13.72 24.88 -4.50
C THR A 50 -14.66 24.76 -3.31
N PRO A 51 -15.53 23.74 -3.28
CA PRO A 51 -16.50 23.60 -2.20
C PRO A 51 -15.76 23.29 -0.89
N ASP A 52 -16.08 24.05 0.16
CA ASP A 52 -15.54 23.85 1.50
C ASP A 52 -16.41 22.84 2.24
N PHE A 53 -16.24 21.56 1.89
CA PHE A 53 -16.91 20.47 2.57
C PHE A 53 -16.11 19.17 2.44
N VAL A 54 -16.33 18.29 3.40
CA VAL A 54 -15.79 16.93 3.38
C VAL A 54 -16.93 15.98 2.99
N ILE A 55 -16.70 15.16 1.98
CA ILE A 55 -17.62 14.07 1.64
C ILE A 55 -17.41 12.98 2.68
N GLU A 56 -18.33 12.84 3.63
CA GLU A 56 -18.32 11.76 4.60
C GLU A 56 -18.48 10.42 3.85
N ASN A 57 -17.38 9.69 3.71
CA ASN A 57 -17.41 8.32 3.20
C ASN A 57 -17.90 7.40 4.31
N SER A 58 -19.14 6.93 4.22
CA SER A 58 -19.63 5.83 5.04
C SER A 58 -18.95 4.53 4.58
N ASN A 59 -17.82 4.21 5.22
CA ASN A 59 -16.97 3.00 5.32
C ASN A 59 -17.19 1.71 4.48
N SER A 60 -18.02 1.63 3.45
CA SER A 60 -18.12 0.40 2.64
C SER A 60 -18.55 0.56 1.19
N ASP A 61 -19.15 1.70 0.80
CA ASP A 61 -19.85 1.76 -0.48
C ASP A 61 -19.23 2.81 -1.41
N ASN A 62 -18.70 2.34 -2.55
CA ASN A 62 -18.36 3.17 -3.71
C ASN A 62 -19.56 4.04 -4.07
N SER A 63 -19.55 5.28 -3.59
CA SER A 63 -20.66 6.20 -3.75
C SER A 63 -20.46 6.97 -5.06
N ASN A 64 -21.47 6.93 -5.92
CA ASN A 64 -21.48 7.69 -7.18
C ASN A 64 -22.07 9.08 -6.92
N TYR A 65 -21.41 10.10 -7.42
CA TYR A 65 -21.84 11.49 -7.31
C TYR A 65 -21.96 12.12 -8.70
N PHE A 66 -22.63 13.25 -8.76
CA PHE A 66 -22.49 14.16 -9.91
C PHE A 66 -22.51 15.61 -9.45
N VAL A 67 -21.75 16.42 -10.17
CA VAL A 67 -21.83 17.88 -10.06
C VAL A 67 -22.76 18.40 -11.13
N THR A 68 -23.63 19.34 -10.75
CA THR A 68 -24.37 20.15 -11.71
C THR A 68 -23.87 21.58 -11.68
N VAL A 69 -23.71 22.21 -12.84
CA VAL A 69 -23.48 23.65 -12.96
C VAL A 69 -24.49 24.24 -13.95
N HIS A 70 -25.02 25.41 -13.60
CA HIS A 70 -25.81 26.25 -14.50
C HIS A 70 -25.57 27.72 -14.17
N GLN A 71 -25.88 28.59 -15.13
CA GLN A 71 -25.72 30.03 -15.00
C GLN A 71 -27.06 30.74 -15.13
N LYS A 72 -27.19 31.89 -14.46
CA LYS A 72 -28.30 32.82 -14.61
C LYS A 72 -27.78 34.14 -15.13
N ASP A 73 -28.33 34.60 -16.24
CA ASP A 73 -28.08 35.95 -16.75
C ASP A 73 -28.77 36.97 -15.83
N MET A 74 -28.02 37.88 -15.22
CA MET A 74 -28.57 38.85 -14.28
C MET A 74 -29.36 39.98 -14.95
N ASN A 75 -29.20 40.18 -16.26
CA ASN A 75 -29.97 41.18 -17.00
C ASN A 75 -31.33 40.62 -17.45
N THR A 76 -31.34 39.39 -17.95
CA THR A 76 -32.54 38.78 -18.54
C THR A 76 -33.27 37.83 -17.60
N ASN A 77 -32.66 37.46 -16.46
CA ASN A 77 -33.09 36.39 -15.56
C ASN A 77 -33.19 35.01 -16.21
N LEU A 78 -32.69 34.83 -17.44
CA LEU A 78 -32.68 33.54 -18.11
C LEU A 78 -31.68 32.58 -17.44
N ILE A 79 -32.10 31.32 -17.29
CA ILE A 79 -31.30 30.26 -16.69
C ILE A 79 -30.84 29.31 -17.80
N SER A 80 -29.55 28.98 -17.84
CA SER A 80 -29.01 28.03 -18.80
C SER A 80 -29.47 26.60 -18.52
N GLY A 81 -29.25 25.71 -19.50
CA GLY A 81 -29.26 24.27 -19.23
C GLY A 81 -28.24 23.90 -18.14
N LYS A 82 -28.49 22.77 -17.47
CA LYS A 82 -27.55 22.20 -16.49
C LYS A 82 -26.51 21.34 -17.21
N LEU A 83 -25.23 21.61 -16.96
CA LEU A 83 -24.16 20.67 -17.24
C LEU A 83 -24.08 19.69 -16.06
N ILE A 84 -24.03 18.39 -16.35
CA ILE A 84 -23.97 17.31 -15.36
C ILE A 84 -22.66 16.56 -15.57
N VAL A 85 -21.82 16.49 -14.54
CA VAL A 85 -20.53 15.80 -14.57
C VAL A 85 -20.54 14.70 -13.51
N PRO A 86 -20.61 13.41 -13.90
CA PRO A 86 -20.51 12.33 -12.94
C PRO A 86 -19.08 12.20 -12.41
N PHE A 87 -18.95 11.87 -11.13
CA PHE A 87 -17.66 11.54 -10.52
C PHE A 87 -17.85 10.54 -9.39
N ASN A 88 -16.83 9.74 -9.13
CA ASN A 88 -16.82 8.81 -8.02
C ASN A 88 -15.86 9.33 -6.96
N VAL A 89 -16.26 9.19 -5.70
CA VAL A 89 -15.36 9.38 -4.58
C VAL A 89 -15.00 8.00 -4.10
N TYR A 90 -13.79 7.58 -4.42
CA TYR A 90 -13.22 6.42 -3.76
C TYR A 90 -12.82 6.87 -2.37
N HIS A 91 -12.98 6.00 -1.37
CA HIS A 91 -12.12 6.10 -0.20
C HIS A 91 -10.71 6.23 -0.77
N LEU A 92 -9.96 7.27 -0.36
CA LEU A 92 -8.53 7.30 -0.60
C LEU A 92 -8.07 5.86 -0.36
N LEU A 93 -7.55 5.18 -1.38
CA LEU A 93 -6.60 4.11 -1.11
C LEU A 93 -5.43 4.86 -0.44
N LYS A 94 -5.60 5.20 0.84
CA LYS A 94 -4.54 5.19 1.82
C LYS A 94 -4.06 3.75 1.73
N ASP A 95 -3.22 3.46 0.75
CA ASP A 95 -2.37 2.28 0.84
C ASP A 95 -1.28 2.65 1.87
N GLU A 96 -1.72 2.85 3.13
CA GLU A 96 -0.93 2.67 4.34
C GLU A 96 -0.63 1.17 4.57
N GLU A 97 -1.12 0.34 3.65
CA GLU A 97 -1.06 -1.11 3.68
C GLU A 97 -0.15 -1.58 2.55
N ALA A 98 0.99 -2.16 2.90
CA ALA A 98 1.68 -3.04 1.97
C ALA A 98 0.94 -4.39 1.99
N VAL A 99 0.37 -4.79 0.85
CA VAL A 99 -0.26 -6.11 0.71
C VAL A 99 0.83 -7.13 0.37
N TRP A 100 1.20 -7.95 1.35
CA TRP A 100 2.16 -9.02 1.16
C TRP A 100 1.42 -10.32 0.79
N SER A 101 1.74 -10.91 -0.36
CA SER A 101 1.27 -12.26 -0.68
C SER A 101 2.19 -13.28 -0.01
N VAL A 102 1.79 -13.74 1.16
CA VAL A 102 2.46 -14.81 1.91
C VAL A 102 1.66 -16.09 1.68
N ARG A 103 2.32 -17.21 1.41
CA ARG A 103 1.63 -18.44 0.96
C ARG A 103 0.95 -19.17 2.11
N SER A 104 1.39 -18.92 3.36
CA SER A 104 0.82 -19.51 4.57
C SER A 104 0.98 -18.61 5.79
N LYS A 105 0.16 -18.86 6.81
CA LYS A 105 0.26 -18.21 8.13
C LYS A 105 1.60 -18.46 8.81
N ASP A 106 2.20 -19.63 8.56
CA ASP A 106 3.48 -20.01 9.16
C ASP A 106 4.65 -19.19 8.61
N GLU A 107 4.57 -18.76 7.34
CA GLU A 107 5.55 -17.83 6.75
C GLU A 107 5.51 -16.46 7.44
N MET A 108 4.35 -16.03 7.94
CA MET A 108 4.22 -14.77 8.69
C MET A 108 4.85 -14.82 10.09
N ASN A 109 4.85 -15.99 10.74
CA ASN A 109 5.47 -16.17 12.06
C ASN A 109 6.99 -15.96 12.04
N VAL A 110 7.60 -15.92 10.85
CA VAL A 110 9.04 -15.75 10.68
C VAL A 110 9.46 -14.28 10.79
N PHE A 111 8.55 -13.34 10.51
CA PHE A 111 8.85 -11.91 10.60
C PHE A 111 8.71 -11.40 12.04
N LYS A 112 9.75 -10.70 12.52
CA LYS A 112 9.66 -9.92 13.76
C LYS A 112 9.29 -8.49 13.39
N LEU A 113 8.01 -8.18 13.57
CA LEU A 113 7.42 -6.89 13.26
C LEU A 113 7.41 -6.01 14.52
N GLN A 114 7.95 -4.78 14.43
CA GLN A 114 7.83 -3.76 15.48
C GLN A 114 7.04 -2.58 14.93
N ASN A 115 6.06 -2.09 15.70
CA ASN A 115 5.15 -1.01 15.31
C ASN A 115 4.38 -1.29 14.00
N MET A 116 4.10 -2.56 13.71
CA MET A 116 3.29 -2.98 12.57
C MET A 116 2.22 -3.97 13.01
N ASN A 117 1.04 -3.85 12.41
CA ASN A 117 -0.09 -4.74 12.59
C ASN A 117 -0.22 -5.68 11.40
N VAL A 118 -0.51 -6.95 11.68
CA VAL A 118 -0.85 -7.93 10.65
C VAL A 118 -2.35 -8.18 10.69
N THR A 119 -3.03 -7.97 9.57
CA THR A 119 -4.44 -8.34 9.42
C THR A 119 -4.57 -9.42 8.35
N GLU A 120 -5.29 -10.49 8.66
CA GLU A 120 -5.60 -11.54 7.70
C GLU A 120 -6.65 -11.03 6.71
N SER A 121 -6.37 -11.17 5.41
CA SER A 121 -7.27 -10.84 4.32
C SER A 121 -7.87 -12.11 3.70
N LYS A 122 -8.80 -11.94 2.76
CA LYS A 122 -9.40 -13.07 2.04
C LYS A 122 -8.31 -13.82 1.25
N ASN A 123 -8.45 -15.15 1.13
CA ASN A 123 -7.58 -16.05 0.37
C ASN A 123 -6.14 -16.21 0.90
N ASN A 124 -5.94 -16.27 2.22
CA ASN A 124 -4.61 -16.41 2.85
C ASN A 124 -3.63 -15.28 2.50
N LEU A 125 -4.13 -14.12 2.10
CA LEU A 125 -3.31 -12.92 1.93
C LEU A 125 -3.20 -12.21 3.28
N TYR A 126 -2.01 -11.77 3.64
CA TYR A 126 -1.79 -11.04 4.90
C TYR A 126 -1.41 -9.60 4.61
N LYS A 127 -2.05 -8.68 5.30
CA LYS A 127 -1.78 -7.24 5.20
C LYS A 127 -0.90 -6.83 6.37
N VAL A 128 0.15 -6.06 6.09
CA VAL A 128 1.02 -5.48 7.12
C VAL A 128 0.90 -3.97 7.03
N SER A 129 0.47 -3.32 8.12
CA SER A 129 0.33 -1.86 8.23
C SER A 129 1.13 -1.32 9.42
N LEU A 130 1.52 -0.05 9.39
CA LEU A 130 2.10 0.60 10.58
C LEU A 130 1.02 0.76 11.67
N SER A 131 1.42 0.67 12.94
CA SER A 131 0.53 1.07 14.04
C SER A 131 0.29 2.58 13.96
N GLN A 132 -0.96 3.02 14.07
CA GLN A 132 -1.42 4.41 13.86
C GLN A 132 -0.64 5.50 14.63
N ASP A 133 0.11 5.15 15.67
CA ASP A 133 0.85 6.10 16.51
C ASP A 133 2.37 6.14 16.26
N SER A 134 2.87 5.46 15.23
CA SER A 134 4.31 5.32 14.99
C SER A 134 4.70 5.76 13.58
N LEU A 135 5.59 6.75 13.53
CA LEU A 135 6.24 7.22 12.29
C LEU A 135 7.50 6.40 11.96
N ASP A 136 7.88 5.45 12.80
CA ASP A 136 9.05 4.60 12.68
C ASP A 136 8.67 3.12 12.48
N GLY A 137 8.96 2.61 11.29
CA GLY A 137 8.71 1.22 10.92
C GLY A 137 9.98 0.38 10.93
N LYS A 138 9.93 -0.85 11.46
CA LYS A 138 11.05 -1.78 11.37
C LYS A 138 10.59 -3.20 11.05
N ALA A 139 10.99 -3.69 9.88
CA ALA A 139 10.78 -5.07 9.44
C ALA A 139 12.11 -5.83 9.46
N VAL A 140 12.14 -6.99 10.11
CA VAL A 140 13.31 -7.88 10.14
C VAL A 140 12.93 -9.21 9.50
N SER A 141 13.71 -9.64 8.50
CA SER A 141 13.52 -10.92 7.83
C SER A 141 13.80 -12.11 8.77
N ALA A 142 13.38 -13.28 8.31
CA ALA A 142 13.93 -14.55 8.75
C ALA A 142 15.47 -14.57 8.75
N LEU A 143 16.06 -15.52 9.47
CA LEU A 143 17.43 -15.92 9.22
C LEU A 143 17.50 -16.61 7.84
N ILE A 144 18.32 -16.09 6.93
CA ILE A 144 18.50 -16.56 5.56
C ILE A 144 19.85 -17.27 5.47
N GLY A 145 19.88 -18.48 4.95
CA GLY A 145 21.08 -19.31 4.86
C GLY A 145 20.78 -20.77 5.26
N PRO A 146 21.81 -21.62 5.33
CA PRO A 146 23.21 -21.31 5.10
C PRO A 146 23.51 -21.14 3.60
N SER A 147 24.42 -20.23 3.29
CA SER A 147 24.87 -19.92 1.93
C SER A 147 26.33 -20.34 1.72
N THR A 148 26.65 -20.81 0.53
CA THR A 148 28.04 -20.96 0.04
C THR A 148 28.49 -19.74 -0.76
N LYS A 149 27.54 -18.94 -1.27
CA LYS A 149 27.84 -17.70 -1.99
C LYS A 149 26.65 -16.74 -1.97
N TRP A 150 26.87 -15.54 -1.45
CA TRP A 150 25.93 -14.43 -1.56
C TRP A 150 26.01 -13.77 -2.94
N ASN A 151 24.88 -13.29 -3.47
CA ASN A 151 24.84 -12.59 -4.75
C ASN A 151 24.21 -11.22 -4.58
N LYS A 152 22.88 -11.15 -4.46
CA LYS A 152 22.14 -9.89 -4.42
C LYS A 152 20.86 -9.99 -3.62
N ILE A 153 20.37 -8.84 -3.18
CA ILE A 153 19.02 -8.65 -2.63
C ILE A 153 18.27 -7.78 -3.61
N ASN A 154 17.07 -8.19 -4.03
CA ASN A 154 16.16 -7.32 -4.76
C ASN A 154 15.10 -6.81 -3.79
N ILE A 155 14.79 -5.53 -3.91
CA ILE A 155 13.87 -4.83 -3.03
C ILE A 155 12.87 -4.08 -3.90
N GLY A 156 11.59 -4.33 -3.68
CA GLY A 156 10.49 -3.57 -4.27
C GLY A 156 9.90 -2.61 -3.25
N GLY A 157 9.52 -1.40 -3.67
CA GLY A 157 8.86 -0.43 -2.81
C GLY A 157 8.88 0.99 -3.38
N ASN A 158 8.30 1.93 -2.63
CA ASN A 158 8.46 3.36 -2.88
C ASN A 158 9.36 3.97 -1.80
N PHE A 159 10.57 4.36 -2.19
CA PHE A 159 11.58 4.91 -1.29
C PHE A 159 11.85 6.40 -1.52
N GLU A 160 11.25 7.03 -2.54
CA GLU A 160 11.51 8.43 -2.93
C GLU A 160 10.56 9.43 -2.27
N ALA A 161 9.79 9.01 -1.26
CA ALA A 161 8.86 9.90 -0.58
C ALA A 161 9.61 11.06 0.14
N PRO A 162 9.26 12.33 -0.11
CA PRO A 162 10.04 13.50 0.33
C PRO A 162 10.13 13.68 1.85
N ASN A 163 9.24 13.02 2.59
CA ASN A 163 9.10 13.11 4.04
C ASN A 163 9.36 11.75 4.73
N ALA A 164 10.14 10.89 4.08
CA ALA A 164 10.54 9.61 4.64
C ALA A 164 12.01 9.33 4.37
N THR A 165 12.64 8.64 5.31
CA THR A 165 13.99 8.11 5.19
C THR A 165 13.96 6.63 5.49
N SER A 166 14.78 5.86 4.78
CA SER A 166 14.86 4.42 4.99
C SER A 166 16.26 3.90 4.89
N ARG A 167 16.49 2.76 5.53
CA ARG A 167 17.77 2.06 5.57
C ARG A 167 17.55 0.56 5.43
N ILE A 168 18.45 -0.08 4.71
CA ILE A 168 18.62 -1.53 4.67
C ILE A 168 19.87 -1.88 5.46
N ILE A 169 19.69 -2.66 6.51
CA ILE A 169 20.75 -3.14 7.38
C ILE A 169 20.86 -4.65 7.21
N ILE A 170 22.03 -5.13 6.81
CA ILE A 170 22.31 -6.56 6.66
C ILE A 170 23.23 -6.97 7.79
N SER A 171 22.77 -7.92 8.59
CA SER A 171 23.55 -8.49 9.68
C SER A 171 23.89 -9.94 9.37
N GLY A 172 25.16 -10.31 9.52
CA GLY A 172 25.66 -11.67 9.34
C GLY A 172 25.78 -12.42 10.66
N TYR A 173 25.71 -13.75 10.56
CA TYR A 173 25.86 -14.65 11.70
C TYR A 173 26.83 -15.78 11.35
N LYS A 174 27.79 -16.03 12.25
CA LYS A 174 28.79 -17.12 12.11
C LYS A 174 28.17 -18.52 12.29
N ASN A 175 27.03 -18.60 12.96
CA ASN A 175 26.21 -19.80 13.14
C ASN A 175 24.74 -19.38 13.35
N SER A 176 23.80 -20.33 13.26
CA SER A 176 22.35 -20.04 13.27
C SER A 176 21.83 -19.43 14.58
N THR A 177 22.56 -19.58 15.69
CA THR A 177 22.21 -19.03 17.01
C THR A 177 23.15 -17.91 17.46
N GLY A 178 24.00 -17.42 16.56
CA GLY A 178 25.12 -16.55 16.90
C GLY A 178 24.69 -15.12 17.21
N THR A 179 25.65 -14.32 17.67
CA THR A 179 25.47 -12.85 17.74
C THR A 179 25.54 -12.26 16.33
N ALA A 180 24.56 -11.44 16.00
CA ALA A 180 24.51 -10.72 14.75
C ALA A 180 25.63 -9.67 14.66
N GLU A 181 26.34 -9.63 13.54
CA GLU A 181 27.32 -8.59 13.21
C GLU A 181 26.80 -7.74 12.05
N LYS A 182 26.80 -6.41 12.19
CA LYS A 182 26.32 -5.52 11.12
C LYS A 182 27.37 -5.47 10.00
N LEU A 183 27.00 -5.97 8.82
CA LEU A 183 27.89 -6.05 7.66
C LEU A 183 27.70 -4.90 6.68
N ILE A 184 26.44 -4.55 6.40
CA ILE A 184 26.07 -3.52 5.41
C ILE A 184 24.97 -2.64 6.02
N ASP A 185 25.05 -1.34 5.75
CA ASP A 185 24.09 -0.34 6.23
C ASP A 185 24.00 0.78 5.18
N ILE A 186 22.98 0.71 4.32
CA ILE A 186 22.83 1.56 3.14
C ILE A 186 21.39 2.05 2.97
N GLU A 187 21.21 3.04 2.10
CA GLU A 187 19.88 3.44 1.64
C GLU A 187 19.29 2.38 0.70
N PRO A 188 17.95 2.18 0.70
CA PRO A 188 17.31 1.20 -0.18
C PRO A 188 17.57 1.51 -1.65
N ASN A 189 17.94 0.47 -2.40
CA ASN A 189 17.95 0.46 -3.85
C ASN A 189 17.20 -0.79 -4.33
N SER A 190 16.66 -0.73 -5.54
CA SER A 190 16.00 -1.86 -6.21
C SER A 190 16.85 -3.15 -6.20
N GLU A 191 18.17 -2.99 -6.28
CA GLU A 191 19.13 -4.09 -6.20
C GLU A 191 20.32 -3.72 -5.30
N ILE A 192 20.65 -4.60 -4.36
CA ILE A 192 21.80 -4.49 -3.46
C ILE A 192 22.73 -5.66 -3.72
N ASN A 193 23.93 -5.38 -4.21
CA ASN A 193 24.96 -6.39 -4.37
C ASN A 193 25.57 -6.75 -3.00
N ILE A 194 25.46 -8.03 -2.63
CA ILE A 194 25.97 -8.57 -1.36
C ILE A 194 27.05 -9.64 -1.58
N SER A 195 27.60 -9.75 -2.79
CA SER A 195 28.61 -10.76 -3.14
C SER A 195 29.95 -10.57 -2.43
N SER A 196 30.16 -9.42 -1.79
CA SER A 196 31.32 -9.14 -0.96
C SER A 196 31.26 -9.80 0.42
N ILE A 197 30.08 -10.25 0.86
CA ILE A 197 29.93 -10.97 2.14
C ILE A 197 30.57 -12.36 1.99
N ASN A 198 31.56 -12.65 2.84
CA ASN A 198 32.20 -13.95 2.88
C ASN A 198 31.25 -14.99 3.50
N ALA A 199 30.67 -15.85 2.66
CA ALA A 199 29.72 -16.87 3.09
C ALA A 199 30.34 -17.95 4.00
N ASN A 200 31.65 -18.16 3.96
CA ASN A 200 32.32 -19.07 4.89
C ASN A 200 32.41 -18.50 6.31
N GLU A 201 32.47 -17.18 6.43
CA GLU A 201 32.48 -16.49 7.74
C GLU A 201 31.06 -16.18 8.23
N TYR A 202 30.18 -15.74 7.33
CA TYR A 202 28.78 -15.41 7.59
C TYR A 202 27.85 -16.26 6.71
N PRO A 203 27.68 -17.55 7.03
CA PRO A 203 26.80 -18.45 6.28
C PRO A 203 25.33 -18.04 6.39
N PHE A 204 24.94 -17.31 7.43
CA PHE A 204 23.57 -16.82 7.60
C PHE A 204 23.53 -15.28 7.67
N ILE A 205 22.45 -14.69 7.17
CA ILE A 205 22.17 -13.25 7.27
C ILE A 205 20.73 -12.98 7.68
N THR A 206 20.48 -11.78 8.20
CA THR A 206 19.14 -11.18 8.31
C THR A 206 19.15 -9.83 7.61
N VAL A 207 18.05 -9.48 6.95
CA VAL A 207 17.84 -8.18 6.32
C VAL A 207 16.83 -7.40 7.15
N THR A 208 17.22 -6.21 7.59
CA THR A 208 16.36 -5.28 8.33
C THR A 208 16.06 -4.07 7.45
N PHE A 209 14.79 -3.83 7.19
CA PHE A 209 14.30 -2.57 6.66
C PHE A 209 13.86 -1.69 7.82
N ALA A 210 14.47 -0.52 7.95
CA ALA A 210 14.10 0.50 8.92
C ALA A 210 13.65 1.75 8.16
N SER A 211 12.49 2.29 8.51
CA SER A 211 11.91 3.47 7.91
C SER A 211 11.52 4.47 8.98
N MET A 212 11.69 5.75 8.69
CA MET A 212 11.23 6.86 9.53
C MET A 212 10.57 7.90 8.65
N ARG A 213 9.33 8.26 8.99
CA ARG A 213 8.53 9.28 8.32
C ARG A 213 8.47 10.54 9.18
N THR A 214 8.32 11.71 8.57
CA THR A 214 8.03 12.96 9.28
C THR A 214 6.55 13.34 9.22
N ASP A 215 5.79 12.67 8.35
CA ASP A 215 4.34 12.81 8.23
C ASP A 215 3.65 11.48 7.86
N GLU A 216 2.33 11.46 8.04
CA GLU A 216 1.47 10.32 7.68
C GLU A 216 1.04 10.33 6.20
N THR A 217 1.37 11.37 5.44
CA THR A 217 0.89 11.53 4.05
C THR A 217 1.87 10.98 3.01
N SER A 218 3.13 10.74 3.38
CA SER A 218 4.15 10.15 2.51
C SER A 218 3.89 8.68 2.13
N GLU A 219 3.67 8.38 0.84
CA GLU A 219 3.58 7.00 0.36
C GLU A 219 4.96 6.31 0.37
N HIS A 220 5.39 5.87 1.55
CA HIS A 220 6.68 5.21 1.74
C HIS A 220 6.47 3.77 2.21
N TYR A 221 6.84 2.79 1.39
CA TYR A 221 6.58 1.39 1.68
C TYR A 221 7.60 0.43 1.07
N LEU A 222 7.74 -0.73 1.71
CA LEU A 222 8.42 -1.90 1.18
C LEU A 222 7.34 -2.87 0.66
N SER A 223 7.43 -3.27 -0.61
CA SER A 223 6.47 -4.19 -1.24
C SER A 223 7.04 -5.59 -1.49
N ASP A 224 8.35 -5.71 -1.70
CA ASP A 224 8.99 -7.00 -1.95
C ASP A 224 10.42 -7.03 -1.38
N LEU A 225 10.85 -8.21 -0.94
CA LEU A 225 12.20 -8.48 -0.49
C LEU A 225 12.59 -9.91 -0.87
N SER A 226 13.55 -10.05 -1.78
CA SER A 226 14.06 -11.34 -2.23
C SER A 226 15.59 -11.39 -2.15
N VAL A 227 16.13 -12.53 -1.73
CA VAL A 227 17.58 -12.75 -1.63
C VAL A 227 17.99 -13.85 -2.59
N VAL A 228 18.96 -13.55 -3.45
CA VAL A 228 19.56 -14.49 -4.39
C VAL A 228 20.90 -14.94 -3.85
N PHE A 229 21.04 -16.25 -3.63
CA PHE A 229 22.26 -16.85 -3.11
C PHE A 229 22.40 -18.31 -3.55
N THR A 230 23.61 -18.85 -3.46
CA THR A 230 23.87 -20.28 -3.63
C THR A 230 23.82 -20.94 -2.25
N PRO A 231 22.87 -21.85 -1.98
CA PRO A 231 22.78 -22.49 -0.67
C PRO A 231 23.95 -23.44 -0.41
N SER A 232 24.15 -23.81 0.86
CA SER A 232 24.97 -24.98 1.21
C SER A 232 24.31 -26.27 0.73
N ALA A 233 25.10 -27.31 0.45
CA ALA A 233 24.61 -28.61 -0.02
C ALA A 233 23.82 -29.40 1.05
N GLU A 234 23.59 -28.80 2.22
CA GLU A 234 22.81 -29.38 3.31
C GLU A 234 21.32 -29.21 3.03
N ILE A 235 20.81 -30.06 2.15
CA ILE A 235 19.37 -30.24 1.99
C ILE A 235 18.90 -31.00 3.23
N ALA A 236 17.98 -30.42 3.98
CA ALA A 236 17.12 -31.24 4.79
C ALA A 236 15.68 -31.16 4.31
N VAL A 237 15.06 -32.32 4.27
CA VAL A 237 13.62 -32.39 4.10
C VAL A 237 13.01 -31.96 5.42
N LYS A 238 12.42 -30.76 5.47
CA LYS A 238 11.51 -30.43 6.57
C LYS A 238 10.27 -31.29 6.33
N SER A 239 10.22 -32.44 6.99
CA SER A 239 9.00 -33.22 7.03
C SER A 239 7.96 -32.35 7.74
N GLN A 240 7.09 -31.70 7.00
CA GLN A 240 5.92 -31.08 7.61
C GLN A 240 5.13 -32.20 8.27
N THR A 241 4.87 -32.06 9.56
CA THR A 241 4.14 -33.05 10.36
C THR A 241 2.65 -33.02 10.06
N ASP A 242 2.26 -33.01 8.80
CA ASP A 242 0.88 -33.36 8.40
C ASP A 242 0.79 -34.88 8.39
N PHE A 243 0.88 -35.47 9.58
CA PHE A 243 0.49 -36.86 9.74
C PHE A 243 -1.03 -36.91 9.64
N ALA A 244 -1.53 -37.42 8.51
CA ALA A 244 -2.88 -37.95 8.49
C ALA A 244 -2.98 -38.97 9.64
N ASN A 245 -3.84 -38.69 10.62
CA ASN A 245 -4.07 -39.61 11.72
C ASN A 245 -4.37 -40.99 11.14
N LYS A 246 -3.80 -42.06 11.71
CA LYS A 246 -3.91 -43.44 11.18
C LYS A 246 -5.35 -43.92 10.89
N ASN A 247 -6.34 -43.21 11.43
CA ASN A 247 -7.77 -43.48 11.29
C ASN A 247 -8.54 -42.44 10.44
N SER A 248 -7.89 -41.45 9.81
CA SER A 248 -8.58 -40.37 9.08
C SER A 248 -8.63 -40.55 7.56
N VAL A 249 -8.14 -41.68 7.03
CA VAL A 249 -8.08 -41.95 5.59
C VAL A 249 -8.83 -43.24 5.31
N LEU A 250 -9.93 -43.17 4.57
CA LEU A 250 -10.74 -44.33 4.18
C LEU A 250 -10.18 -44.97 2.90
N ARG A 251 -10.59 -46.21 2.61
CA ARG A 251 -10.26 -46.85 1.32
C ARG A 251 -10.87 -46.05 0.18
N GLY A 252 -10.03 -45.55 -0.72
CA GLY A 252 -10.44 -44.74 -1.87
C GLY A 252 -10.06 -43.26 -1.74
N ASP A 253 -9.61 -42.81 -0.56
CA ASP A 253 -9.17 -41.43 -0.36
C ASP A 253 -7.78 -41.20 -0.95
N THR A 254 -7.58 -40.01 -1.52
CA THR A 254 -6.27 -39.54 -1.98
C THR A 254 -5.63 -38.69 -0.89
N VAL A 255 -4.51 -39.14 -0.34
CA VAL A 255 -3.71 -38.34 0.60
C VAL A 255 -2.72 -37.50 -0.20
N LYS A 256 -2.81 -36.18 -0.06
CA LYS A 256 -1.85 -35.25 -0.65
C LYS A 256 -0.76 -34.95 0.36
N LEU A 257 0.44 -35.46 0.11
CA LEU A 257 1.64 -35.14 0.88
C LEU A 257 2.28 -33.89 0.28
N ASN A 258 2.36 -32.81 1.07
CA ASN A 258 3.12 -31.62 0.69
C ASN A 258 4.51 -31.74 1.30
N LEU A 259 5.53 -31.96 0.47
CA LEU A 259 6.93 -32.01 0.88
C LEU A 259 7.56 -30.63 0.64
N PHE A 260 8.10 -30.03 1.70
CA PHE A 260 8.87 -28.80 1.62
C PHE A 260 10.35 -29.13 1.83
N ALA A 261 11.15 -28.89 0.79
CA ALA A 261 12.60 -28.91 0.93
C ALA A 261 13.04 -27.50 1.32
N GLU A 262 13.71 -27.38 2.46
CA GLU A 262 14.39 -26.16 2.88
C GLU A 262 15.88 -26.47 3.05
N ASN A 263 16.74 -25.48 2.86
CA ASN A 263 18.13 -25.66 3.27
C ASN A 263 18.19 -25.50 4.80
N ILE A 264 18.86 -26.42 5.49
CA ILE A 264 19.18 -26.28 6.93
C ILE A 264 20.55 -25.67 7.08
#